data_AF-A0A7W8P316-F1
#
_entry.id   AF-A0A7W8P316-F1
#
_cell.length_a   1.000
_cell.length_b   1.000
_cell.length_c   1.000
_cell.angle_alpha   90.00
_cell.angle_beta   90.00
_cell.angle_gamma   90.00
#
_symmetry.space_group_name_H-M   'P 1'
#
loop_
_entity.id
_entity.type
_entity.pdbx_description
1 polymer ?
#
loop_
_entity_poly.entity_id
_entity_poly.type
_entity_poly.pdbx_seq_one_letter_code
_entity_poly.pdbx_strand_id
1 'polypeptide(L)'
;MANTVPPQLFEDGYIAAQEVLAGRATAAAVRARLIEQFGLAARTVDGYWQCHIALLKGTKFRHTLQADGWRFNLTKFSEMGPVALMTALETFMEHIVYLKMKTGGNEPGLHRVHEEFVRVIQTAAVFNAAGIELDGQVVEAMAEPADVRSTRLRQASMRPEQQLVLSRVFKRNPYVIAEVLLRAAGICESCRGPAPFTRADGRPYLEVHHLIRLADGGDDTIENAIAVCPNCHRERHFGASYSQPADVVSPEDVGAA
;
A
#
# COMPACT_ATOMS: atom_id res chain seq x y z
N MET A 1 13.68 33.46 -18.62
CA MET A 1 13.39 33.65 -17.18
C MET A 1 12.51 32.48 -16.78
N ALA A 2 12.94 31.65 -15.83
CA ALA A 2 12.09 30.55 -15.35
C ALA A 2 10.82 31.18 -14.78
N ASN A 3 9.65 30.78 -15.31
CA ASN A 3 8.36 31.25 -14.81
C ASN A 3 8.12 30.58 -13.46
N THR A 4 8.73 31.13 -12.41
CA THR A 4 8.63 30.60 -11.05
C THR A 4 7.21 30.82 -10.57
N VAL A 5 6.49 29.75 -10.30
CA VAL A 5 5.15 29.85 -9.72
C VAL A 5 5.27 30.43 -8.31
N PRO A 6 4.53 31.50 -7.97
CA PRO A 6 4.59 32.09 -6.64
C PRO A 6 3.99 31.14 -5.60
N PRO A 7 4.57 31.01 -4.39
CA PRO A 7 4.03 30.16 -3.32
C PRO A 7 2.57 30.48 -2.95
N GLN A 8 2.14 31.74 -3.12
CA GLN A 8 0.76 32.18 -2.91
C GLN A 8 -0.24 31.38 -3.76
N LEU A 9 0.14 30.94 -4.97
CA LEU A 9 -0.74 30.13 -5.82
C LEU A 9 -1.04 28.76 -5.20
N PHE A 10 -0.19 28.25 -4.31
CA PHE A 10 -0.41 26.94 -3.69
C PHE A 10 -1.62 27.00 -2.75
N GLU A 11 -1.67 28.04 -1.91
CA GLU A 11 -2.77 28.29 -0.99
C GLU A 11 -4.05 28.67 -1.76
N ASP A 12 -3.95 29.61 -2.70
CA ASP A 12 -5.13 30.06 -3.47
C ASP A 12 -5.69 28.94 -4.37
N GLY A 13 -4.82 28.08 -4.90
CA GLY A 13 -5.21 26.86 -5.61
C GLY A 13 -5.96 25.88 -4.71
N TYR A 14 -5.51 25.68 -3.47
CA TYR A 14 -6.20 24.85 -2.49
C TYR A 14 -7.56 25.44 -2.08
N ILE A 15 -7.63 26.74 -1.77
CA ILE A 15 -8.90 27.43 -1.48
C ILE A 15 -9.88 27.25 -2.64
N ALA A 16 -9.41 27.43 -3.87
CA ALA A 16 -10.25 27.28 -5.05
C ALA A 16 -10.71 25.83 -5.26
N ALA A 17 -9.86 24.83 -4.95
CA ALA A 17 -10.27 23.43 -4.92
C ALA A 17 -11.41 23.19 -3.93
N GLN A 18 -11.32 23.76 -2.71
CA GLN A 18 -12.33 23.66 -1.67
C GLN A 18 -13.66 24.31 -2.10
N GLU A 19 -13.61 25.47 -2.76
CA GLU A 19 -14.81 26.13 -3.30
C GLU A 19 -15.51 25.29 -4.37
N VAL A 20 -14.74 24.67 -5.29
CA VAL A 20 -15.29 23.79 -6.33
C VAL A 20 -15.91 22.54 -5.71
N LEU A 21 -15.22 21.91 -4.76
CA LEU A 21 -15.72 20.72 -4.05
C LEU A 21 -17.00 21.02 -3.27
N ALA A 22 -17.12 22.21 -2.70
CA ALA A 22 -18.31 22.65 -1.97
C ALA A 22 -19.43 23.20 -2.89
N GLY A 23 -19.25 23.21 -4.21
CA GLY A 23 -20.22 23.78 -5.15
C GLY A 23 -20.37 25.30 -5.08
N ARG A 24 -19.45 26.01 -4.41
CA ARG A 24 -19.47 27.47 -4.26
C ARG A 24 -18.90 28.21 -5.47
N ALA A 25 -18.10 27.53 -6.30
CA ALA A 25 -17.54 28.08 -7.53
C ALA A 25 -17.49 27.04 -8.64
N THR A 26 -17.59 27.48 -9.90
CA THR A 26 -17.38 26.61 -11.06
C THR A 26 -15.90 26.55 -11.43
N ALA A 27 -15.49 25.47 -12.10
CA ALA A 27 -14.11 25.33 -12.61
C ALA A 27 -13.71 26.49 -13.55
N ALA A 28 -14.65 26.99 -14.35
CA ALA A 28 -14.43 28.14 -15.23
C ALA A 28 -14.18 29.44 -14.45
N ALA A 29 -14.98 29.68 -13.40
CA ALA A 29 -14.84 30.87 -12.56
C ALA A 29 -13.52 30.87 -11.79
N VAL A 30 -13.16 29.74 -11.18
CA VAL A 30 -11.87 29.58 -10.48
C VAL A 30 -10.70 29.80 -11.42
N ARG A 31 -10.72 29.19 -12.61
CA ARG A 31 -9.66 29.38 -13.61
C ARG A 31 -9.50 30.84 -13.99
N ALA A 32 -10.60 31.53 -14.31
CA ALA A 32 -10.57 32.94 -14.69
C ALA A 32 -9.96 33.82 -13.58
N ARG A 33 -10.41 33.65 -12.33
CA ARG A 33 -9.90 34.38 -11.17
C ARG A 33 -8.40 34.16 -10.95
N LEU A 34 -7.93 32.91 -11.00
CA LEU A 34 -6.51 32.60 -10.81
C LEU A 34 -5.63 33.11 -11.96
N ILE A 35 -6.14 33.11 -13.21
CA ILE A 35 -5.41 33.72 -14.34
C ILE A 35 -5.29 35.22 -14.14
N GLU A 36 -6.37 35.90 -13.79
CA GLU A 36 -6.39 37.35 -13.55
C GLU A 36 -5.44 37.75 -12.41
N GLN A 37 -5.45 37.00 -11.32
CA GLN A 37 -4.64 37.29 -10.14
C GLN A 37 -3.13 37.05 -10.36
N PHE A 38 -2.76 35.97 -11.06
CA PHE A 38 -1.36 35.54 -11.16
C PHE A 38 -0.72 35.78 -12.53
N GLY A 39 -1.49 36.12 -13.57
CA GLY A 39 -0.98 36.31 -14.92
C GLY A 39 -0.38 35.05 -15.56
N LEU A 40 -0.78 33.86 -15.09
CA LEU A 40 -0.24 32.57 -15.53
C LEU A 40 -1.14 31.89 -16.56
N ALA A 41 -0.56 30.99 -17.36
CA ALA A 41 -1.31 30.20 -18.33
C ALA A 41 -2.38 29.32 -17.64
N ALA A 42 -3.54 29.16 -18.30
CA ALA A 42 -4.65 28.35 -17.81
C ALA A 42 -4.21 26.95 -17.34
N ARG A 43 -3.35 26.28 -18.11
CA ARG A 43 -2.83 24.94 -17.78
C ARG A 43 -2.06 24.90 -16.46
N THR A 44 -1.34 25.98 -16.14
CA THR A 44 -0.55 26.11 -14.90
C THR A 44 -1.49 26.27 -13.72
N VAL A 45 -2.38 27.26 -13.75
CA VAL A 45 -3.32 27.48 -12.63
C VAL A 45 -4.25 26.29 -12.43
N ASP A 46 -4.69 25.64 -13.52
CA ASP A 46 -5.47 24.41 -13.47
C ASP A 46 -4.75 23.30 -12.72
N GLY A 47 -3.44 23.16 -12.92
CA GLY A 47 -2.66 22.17 -12.19
C GLY A 47 -2.76 22.39 -10.67
N TYR A 48 -2.64 23.63 -10.20
CA TYR A 48 -2.57 23.90 -8.76
C TYR A 48 -3.88 23.67 -8.02
N TRP A 49 -5.04 24.04 -8.59
CA TRP A 49 -6.32 23.75 -7.94
C TRP A 49 -6.81 22.32 -8.19
N GLN A 50 -6.53 21.74 -9.36
CA GLN A 50 -6.95 20.35 -9.65
C GLN A 50 -6.12 19.31 -8.90
N CYS A 51 -4.88 19.63 -8.53
CA CYS A 51 -4.00 18.72 -7.77
C CYS A 51 -4.69 18.25 -6.50
N HIS A 52 -5.19 19.18 -5.68
CA HIS A 52 -5.87 18.84 -4.44
C HIS A 52 -7.09 17.95 -4.66
N ILE A 53 -7.90 18.24 -5.67
CA ILE A 53 -9.08 17.43 -6.02
C ILE A 53 -8.67 16.03 -6.47
N ALA A 54 -7.61 15.92 -7.28
CA ALA A 54 -7.14 14.65 -7.79
C ALA A 54 -6.63 13.75 -6.66
N LEU A 55 -5.84 14.33 -5.74
CA LEU A 55 -5.35 13.67 -4.53
C LEU A 55 -6.51 13.22 -3.63
N LEU A 56 -7.52 14.06 -3.43
CA LEU A 56 -8.70 13.74 -2.61
C LEU A 56 -9.51 12.58 -3.21
N LYS A 57 -9.64 12.54 -4.53
CA LYS A 57 -10.46 11.55 -5.24
C LYS A 57 -9.69 10.27 -5.62
N GLY A 58 -8.38 10.21 -5.42
CA GLY A 58 -7.56 9.09 -5.88
C GLY A 58 -7.55 8.95 -7.41
N THR A 59 -7.53 10.07 -8.14
CA THR A 59 -7.66 10.07 -9.62
C THR A 59 -6.38 10.48 -10.32
N LYS A 60 -6.19 9.98 -11.55
CA LYS A 60 -5.00 10.26 -12.35
C LYS A 60 -4.80 11.76 -12.55
N PHE A 61 -3.63 12.24 -12.15
CA PHE A 61 -3.24 13.64 -12.29
C PHE A 61 -2.13 13.84 -13.33
N ARG A 62 -2.37 14.68 -14.35
CA ARG A 62 -1.49 14.81 -15.52
C ARG A 62 -0.84 16.19 -15.70
N HIS A 63 -1.16 17.16 -14.84
CA HIS A 63 -0.46 18.44 -14.82
C HIS A 63 0.87 18.29 -14.09
N THR A 64 1.85 19.12 -14.44
CA THR A 64 3.16 19.12 -13.77
C THR A 64 3.21 20.30 -12.81
N LEU A 65 3.45 20.02 -11.53
CA LEU A 65 3.67 21.03 -10.50
C LEU A 65 5.13 21.03 -10.08
N GLN A 66 5.57 22.15 -9.52
CA GLN A 66 6.82 22.21 -8.79
C GLN A 66 6.75 21.33 -7.53
N ALA A 67 7.89 20.81 -7.08
CA ALA A 67 7.98 19.94 -5.89
C ALA A 67 7.32 20.58 -4.64
N ASP A 68 7.47 21.89 -4.46
CA ASP A 68 6.88 22.60 -3.32
C ASP A 68 5.35 22.69 -3.41
N GLY A 69 4.77 22.68 -4.61
CA GLY A 69 3.33 22.59 -4.81
C GLY A 69 2.76 21.22 -4.44
N TRP A 70 3.52 20.14 -4.69
CA TRP A 70 3.18 18.79 -4.21
C TRP A 70 3.32 18.71 -2.69
N ARG A 71 4.43 19.20 -2.13
CA ARG A 71 4.66 19.21 -0.69
C ARG A 71 3.52 19.93 0.04
N PHE A 72 3.14 21.12 -0.43
CA PHE A 72 2.03 21.88 0.14
C PHE A 72 0.73 21.06 0.23
N ASN A 73 0.35 20.40 -0.87
CA ASN A 73 -0.86 19.60 -0.88
C ASN A 73 -0.77 18.41 0.08
N LEU A 74 0.34 17.67 0.05
CA LEU A 74 0.56 16.53 0.94
C LEU A 74 0.57 16.95 2.42
N THR A 75 1.04 18.16 2.76
CA THR A 75 0.90 18.71 4.11
C THR A 75 -0.56 18.82 4.52
N LYS A 76 -1.45 19.37 3.66
CA LYS A 76 -2.89 19.44 3.95
C LYS A 76 -3.50 18.05 4.17
N PHE A 77 -3.10 17.05 3.37
CA PHE A 77 -3.57 15.67 3.57
C PHE A 77 -3.00 15.02 4.84
N SER A 78 -1.77 15.36 5.24
CA SER A 78 -1.21 14.94 6.52
C SER A 78 -2.01 15.49 7.70
N GLU A 79 -2.44 16.75 7.62
CA GLU A 79 -3.30 17.39 8.63
C GLU A 79 -4.69 16.72 8.72
N MET A 80 -5.20 16.19 7.60
CA MET A 80 -6.45 15.43 7.55
C MET A 80 -6.33 14.02 8.14
N GLY A 81 -5.11 13.51 8.30
CA GLY A 81 -4.82 12.20 8.91
C GLY A 81 -4.23 11.16 7.96
N PRO A 82 -3.75 10.03 8.50
CA PRO A 82 -2.93 9.06 7.77
C PRO A 82 -3.65 8.39 6.60
N VAL A 83 -4.97 8.20 6.67
CA VAL A 83 -5.79 7.62 5.59
C VAL A 83 -5.83 8.55 4.37
N ALA A 84 -6.08 9.84 4.61
CA ALA A 84 -6.14 10.86 3.57
C ALA A 84 -4.76 11.05 2.93
N LEU A 85 -3.70 11.07 3.74
CA LEU A 85 -2.32 11.15 3.26
C LEU A 85 -1.91 9.95 2.41
N MET A 86 -2.34 8.73 2.75
CA MET A 86 -2.01 7.53 1.97
C MET A 86 -2.61 7.57 0.57
N THR A 87 -3.89 7.90 0.47
CA THR A 87 -4.60 8.05 -0.82
C THR A 87 -3.91 9.11 -1.69
N ALA A 88 -3.48 10.21 -1.06
CA ALA A 88 -2.75 11.26 -1.74
C ALA A 88 -1.36 10.80 -2.23
N LEU A 89 -0.61 10.04 -1.41
CA LEU A 89 0.70 9.51 -1.79
C LEU A 89 0.62 8.48 -2.92
N GLU A 90 -0.41 7.65 -2.96
CA GLU A 90 -0.66 6.73 -4.09
C GLU A 90 -0.83 7.51 -5.40
N THR A 91 -1.71 8.52 -5.38
CA THR A 91 -1.94 9.40 -6.54
C THR A 91 -0.66 10.14 -6.96
N PHE A 92 0.13 10.59 -5.99
CA PHE A 92 1.42 11.24 -6.24
C PHE A 92 2.44 10.29 -6.86
N MET A 93 2.52 9.04 -6.38
CA MET A 93 3.42 8.03 -6.94
C MET A 93 3.03 7.65 -8.37
N GLU A 94 1.74 7.48 -8.66
CA GLU A 94 1.27 7.29 -10.03
C GLU A 94 1.71 8.44 -10.95
N HIS A 95 1.67 9.67 -10.44
CA HIS A 95 2.13 10.84 -11.18
C HIS A 95 3.65 10.79 -11.47
N ILE A 96 4.48 10.43 -10.48
CA ILE A 96 5.93 10.26 -10.67
C ILE A 96 6.22 9.20 -11.74
N VAL A 97 5.51 8.06 -11.70
CA VAL A 97 5.63 7.01 -12.71
C VAL A 97 5.22 7.53 -14.10
N TYR A 98 4.12 8.27 -14.19
CA TYR A 98 3.68 8.90 -15.44
C TYR A 98 4.73 9.87 -16.00
N LEU A 99 5.35 10.72 -15.17
CA LEU A 99 6.41 11.62 -15.62
C LEU A 99 7.62 10.84 -16.14
N LYS A 100 8.07 9.81 -15.40
CA LYS A 100 9.18 8.94 -15.83
C LYS A 100 8.91 8.31 -17.19
N MET A 101 7.70 7.79 -17.41
CA MET A 101 7.29 7.22 -18.70
C MET A 101 7.27 8.26 -19.82
N LYS A 102 6.89 9.50 -19.52
CA LYS A 102 6.73 10.57 -20.51
C LYS A 102 8.03 11.29 -20.88
N THR A 103 8.90 11.54 -19.90
CA THR A 103 10.10 12.36 -20.08
C THR A 103 11.40 11.56 -20.01
N GLY A 104 11.36 10.31 -19.52
CA GLY A 104 12.55 9.51 -19.22
C GLY A 104 13.36 10.01 -18.00
N GLY A 105 12.96 11.13 -17.39
CA GLY A 105 13.62 11.72 -16.24
C GLY A 105 13.28 11.01 -14.92
N ASN A 106 14.19 11.11 -13.95
CA ASN A 106 14.04 10.47 -12.63
C ASN A 106 13.42 11.37 -11.55
N GLU A 107 13.09 12.63 -11.85
CA GLU A 107 12.42 13.60 -10.95
C GLU A 107 12.83 13.48 -9.46
N PRO A 108 14.13 13.68 -9.11
CA PRO A 108 14.62 13.44 -7.75
C PRO A 108 13.98 14.35 -6.70
N GLY A 109 13.53 15.55 -7.09
CA GLY A 109 12.80 16.46 -6.21
C GLY A 109 11.46 15.88 -5.74
N LEU A 110 10.72 15.20 -6.61
CA LEU A 110 9.44 14.58 -6.28
C LEU A 110 9.62 13.32 -5.43
N HIS A 111 10.65 12.52 -5.71
CA HIS A 111 10.98 11.36 -4.87
C HIS A 111 11.34 11.78 -3.44
N ARG A 112 12.10 12.87 -3.25
CA ARG A 112 12.38 13.41 -1.91
C ARG A 112 11.10 13.81 -1.17
N VAL A 113 10.16 14.48 -1.86
CA VAL A 113 8.86 14.83 -1.27
C VAL A 113 8.08 13.57 -0.91
N HIS A 114 8.08 12.54 -1.76
CA HIS A 114 7.39 11.29 -1.46
C HIS A 114 7.99 10.61 -0.22
N GLU A 115 9.32 10.50 -0.15
CA GLU A 115 10.02 9.92 1.01
C GLU A 115 9.74 10.70 2.31
N GLU A 116 9.66 12.02 2.24
CA GLU A 116 9.31 12.90 3.37
C GLU A 116 7.97 12.48 3.99
N PHE A 117 6.92 12.35 3.18
CA PHE A 117 5.57 12.04 3.67
C PHE A 117 5.33 10.55 3.95
N VAL A 118 6.06 9.64 3.31
CA VAL A 118 6.05 8.23 3.71
C VAL A 118 6.52 8.08 5.16
N ARG A 119 7.54 8.84 5.59
CA ARG A 119 7.98 8.83 6.99
C ARG A 119 6.90 9.34 7.95
N VAL A 120 6.16 10.37 7.54
CA VAL A 120 5.02 10.91 8.32
C VAL A 120 3.94 9.85 8.53
N ILE A 121 3.57 9.09 7.49
CA ILE A 121 2.65 7.96 7.62
C ILE A 121 3.21 6.89 8.56
N GLN A 122 4.49 6.51 8.39
CA GLN A 122 5.11 5.47 9.21
C GLN A 122 5.12 5.79 10.70
N THR A 123 5.26 7.07 11.07
CA THR A 123 5.15 7.51 12.47
C THR A 123 3.72 7.49 13.02
N ALA A 124 2.70 7.55 12.16
CA ALA A 124 1.29 7.56 12.53
C ALA A 124 0.62 6.18 12.47
N ALA A 125 1.35 5.14 12.03
CA ALA A 125 0.80 3.81 11.75
C ALA A 125 0.63 2.95 13.02
N VAL A 126 -0.56 2.38 13.22
CA VAL A 126 -0.82 1.28 14.17
C VAL A 126 -0.53 -0.07 13.48
N PHE A 127 -0.02 -1.03 14.23
CA PHE A 127 0.34 -2.37 13.76
C PHE A 127 -0.85 -3.17 13.18
N ASN A 128 -0.58 -3.99 12.17
CA ASN A 128 -1.56 -4.85 11.51
C ASN A 128 -2.02 -6.01 12.41
N ALA A 129 -3.03 -5.76 13.26
CA ALA A 129 -3.70 -6.77 14.09
C ALA A 129 -5.04 -7.28 13.50
N ALA A 130 -5.50 -6.70 12.38
CA ALA A 130 -6.85 -6.92 11.85
C ALA A 130 -7.14 -8.39 11.44
N GLY A 131 -6.15 -9.11 10.92
CA GLY A 131 -6.32 -10.51 10.52
C GLY A 131 -6.50 -11.47 11.71
N ILE A 132 -5.78 -11.24 12.81
CA ILE A 132 -5.86 -12.06 14.02
C ILE A 132 -7.21 -11.85 14.72
N GLU A 133 -7.71 -10.61 14.69
CA GLU A 133 -9.02 -10.26 15.26
C GLU A 133 -10.17 -10.95 14.52
N LEU A 134 -10.13 -10.99 13.18
CA LEU A 134 -11.18 -11.63 12.38
C LEU A 134 -11.25 -13.15 12.60
N ASP A 135 -10.11 -13.85 12.61
CA ASP A 135 -10.09 -15.31 12.82
C ASP A 135 -10.73 -15.69 14.18
N GLY A 136 -10.47 -14.90 15.22
CA GLY A 136 -11.13 -15.05 16.53
C GLY A 136 -12.64 -14.85 16.45
N GLN A 137 -13.09 -13.77 15.82
CA GLN A 137 -14.51 -13.48 15.61
C GLN A 137 -15.22 -14.58 14.79
N VAL A 138 -14.51 -15.20 13.83
CA VAL A 138 -15.04 -16.33 13.05
C VAL A 138 -15.24 -17.55 13.94
N VAL A 139 -14.28 -17.87 14.82
CA VAL A 139 -14.41 -18.98 15.77
C VAL A 139 -15.59 -18.76 16.71
N GLU A 140 -15.75 -17.56 17.25
CA GLU A 140 -16.89 -17.19 18.09
C GLU A 140 -18.22 -17.32 17.33
N ALA A 141 -18.29 -16.81 16.09
CA ALA A 141 -19.47 -16.94 15.24
C ALA A 141 -19.78 -18.41 14.91
N MET A 142 -18.77 -19.24 14.68
CA MET A 142 -18.95 -20.68 14.43
C MET A 142 -19.53 -21.42 15.63
N ALA A 143 -19.24 -20.96 16.85
CA ALA A 143 -19.81 -21.52 18.08
C ALA A 143 -21.30 -21.15 18.28
N GLU A 144 -21.81 -20.09 17.63
CA GLU A 144 -23.22 -19.72 17.73
C GLU A 144 -24.16 -20.73 17.02
N PRO A 145 -25.41 -20.90 17.51
CA PRO A 145 -26.44 -21.63 16.79
C PRO A 145 -26.73 -21.05 15.40
N ALA A 146 -27.16 -21.90 14.47
CA ALA A 146 -27.36 -21.50 13.07
C ALA A 146 -28.45 -20.43 12.89
N ASP A 147 -29.50 -20.45 13.71
CA ASP A 147 -30.59 -19.48 13.73
C ASP A 147 -30.13 -18.10 14.25
N VAL A 148 -29.23 -18.08 15.23
CA VAL A 148 -28.60 -16.86 15.74
C VAL A 148 -27.74 -16.21 14.67
N ARG A 149 -26.82 -16.97 14.04
CA ARG A 149 -26.02 -16.49 12.90
C ARG A 149 -26.89 -15.95 11.77
N SER A 150 -27.96 -16.67 11.40
CA SER A 150 -28.89 -16.28 10.35
C SER A 150 -29.57 -14.94 10.64
N THR A 151 -29.92 -14.69 11.90
CA THR A 151 -30.50 -13.43 12.34
C THR A 151 -29.51 -12.27 12.25
N ARG A 152 -28.26 -12.47 12.70
CA ARG A 152 -27.20 -11.46 12.59
C ARG A 152 -26.91 -11.11 11.13
N LEU A 153 -26.86 -12.09 10.24
CA LEU A 153 -26.66 -11.88 8.80
C LEU A 153 -27.76 -11.02 8.15
N ARG A 154 -29.03 -11.16 8.58
CA ARG A 154 -30.13 -10.33 8.09
C ARG A 154 -30.03 -8.87 8.52
N GLN A 155 -29.35 -8.60 9.64
CA GLN A 155 -29.18 -7.26 10.20
C GLN A 155 -27.88 -6.58 9.76
N ALA A 156 -26.89 -7.37 9.33
CA ALA A 156 -25.58 -6.87 8.92
C ALA A 156 -25.64 -6.09 7.59
N SER A 157 -24.76 -5.11 7.45
CA SER A 157 -24.53 -4.45 6.15
C SER A 157 -23.97 -5.45 5.15
N MET A 158 -24.54 -5.48 3.94
CA MET A 158 -23.98 -6.27 2.82
C MET A 158 -22.69 -5.67 2.27
N ARG A 159 -22.39 -4.41 2.59
CA ARG A 159 -21.17 -3.72 2.17
C ARG A 159 -20.24 -3.66 3.39
N PRO A 160 -19.15 -4.42 3.41
CA PRO A 160 -18.21 -4.37 4.51
C PRO A 160 -17.55 -2.99 4.57
N GLU A 161 -17.19 -2.57 5.78
CA GLU A 161 -16.37 -1.40 5.97
C GLU A 161 -14.95 -1.68 5.46
N GLN A 162 -14.33 -0.68 4.83
CA GLN A 162 -12.95 -0.78 4.38
C GLN A 162 -12.02 -0.37 5.52
N GLN A 163 -11.10 -1.26 5.89
CA GLN A 163 -10.05 -0.96 6.85
C GLN A 163 -8.72 -0.78 6.14
N LEU A 164 -8.01 0.30 6.49
CA LEU A 164 -6.69 0.58 5.96
C LEU A 164 -5.61 -0.06 6.82
N VAL A 165 -4.71 -0.81 6.18
CA VAL A 165 -3.64 -1.55 6.87
C VAL A 165 -2.29 -1.09 6.35
N LEU A 166 -1.39 -0.73 7.28
CA LEU A 166 0.01 -0.47 6.98
C LEU A 166 0.83 -1.70 7.35
N SER A 167 1.46 -2.33 6.34
CA SER A 167 2.31 -3.50 6.54
C SER A 167 3.75 -3.20 6.17
N ARG A 168 4.69 -3.64 7.01
CA ARG A 168 6.11 -3.74 6.63
C ARG A 168 6.31 -5.00 5.81
N VAL A 169 7.00 -4.88 4.68
CA VAL A 169 7.35 -6.01 3.81
C VAL A 169 8.85 -6.03 3.57
N PHE A 170 9.42 -7.23 3.46
CA PHE A 170 10.82 -7.39 3.07
C PHE A 170 10.95 -7.22 1.55
N LYS A 171 11.90 -6.38 1.12
CA LYS A 171 12.33 -6.29 -0.28
C LYS A 171 13.21 -7.49 -0.59
N ARG A 172 12.59 -8.59 -1.03
CA ARG A 172 13.28 -9.84 -1.38
C ARG A 172 14.13 -9.68 -2.64
N ASN A 173 15.24 -10.41 -2.68
CA ASN A 173 16.15 -10.51 -3.81
C ASN A 173 15.49 -11.34 -4.93
N PRO A 174 15.18 -10.74 -6.09
CA PRO A 174 14.52 -11.45 -7.18
C PRO A 174 15.36 -12.61 -7.74
N TYR A 175 16.68 -12.58 -7.61
CA TYR A 175 17.55 -13.65 -8.09
C TYR A 175 17.47 -14.91 -7.23
N VAL A 176 17.32 -14.77 -5.91
CA VAL A 176 17.07 -15.90 -5.01
C VAL A 176 15.75 -16.58 -5.37
N ILE A 177 14.70 -15.77 -5.58
CA ILE A 177 13.39 -16.28 -5.98
C ILE A 177 13.48 -17.03 -7.31
N ALA A 178 14.14 -16.44 -8.32
CA ALA A 178 14.28 -17.04 -9.63
C ALA A 178 15.05 -18.37 -9.56
N GLU A 179 16.19 -18.41 -8.86
CA GLU A 179 17.02 -19.61 -8.76
C GLU A 179 16.29 -20.76 -8.06
N VAL A 180 15.58 -20.47 -6.97
CA VAL A 180 14.78 -21.47 -6.24
C VAL A 180 13.64 -22.03 -7.12
N LEU A 181 12.96 -21.18 -7.89
CA LEU A 181 11.91 -21.62 -8.81
C LEU A 181 12.45 -22.46 -9.97
N LEU A 182 13.62 -22.11 -10.50
CA LEU A 182 14.30 -22.88 -11.55
C LEU A 182 14.75 -24.24 -11.02
N ARG A 183 15.39 -24.28 -9.85
CA ARG A 183 15.79 -25.52 -9.14
C ARG A 183 14.61 -26.46 -8.93
N ALA A 184 13.46 -25.92 -8.54
CA ALA A 184 12.26 -26.70 -8.28
C ALA A 184 11.63 -27.29 -9.55
N ALA A 185 11.91 -26.73 -10.74
CA ALA A 185 11.42 -27.22 -12.03
C ALA A 185 9.90 -27.51 -12.06
N GLY A 186 9.11 -26.67 -11.37
CA GLY A 186 7.65 -26.83 -11.28
C GLY A 186 7.16 -27.95 -10.36
N ILE A 187 8.03 -28.53 -9.54
CA ILE A 187 7.70 -29.53 -8.52
C ILE A 187 7.87 -28.89 -7.13
N CYS A 188 6.87 -29.07 -6.26
CA CYS A 188 6.95 -28.60 -4.88
C CYS A 188 8.07 -29.34 -4.12
N GLU A 189 8.98 -28.60 -3.51
CA GLU A 189 10.11 -29.17 -2.77
C GLU A 189 9.70 -29.78 -1.42
N SER A 190 8.46 -29.54 -0.97
CA SER A 190 7.89 -30.11 0.27
C SER A 190 7.09 -31.39 -0.01
N CYS A 191 5.95 -31.31 -0.71
CA CYS A 191 5.11 -32.48 -0.95
C CYS A 191 5.50 -33.30 -2.19
N ARG A 192 6.49 -32.84 -2.97
CA ARG A 192 6.93 -33.47 -4.24
C ARG A 192 5.86 -33.55 -5.34
N GLY A 193 4.69 -32.93 -5.13
CA GLY A 193 3.66 -32.80 -6.15
C GLY A 193 4.00 -31.74 -7.20
N PRO A 194 3.44 -31.83 -8.41
CA PRO A 194 3.59 -30.77 -9.41
C PRO A 194 2.91 -29.46 -8.95
N ALA A 195 3.32 -28.35 -9.55
CA ALA A 195 2.65 -27.07 -9.38
C ALA A 195 1.14 -27.22 -9.70
N PRO A 196 0.26 -26.63 -8.87
CA PRO A 196 -1.19 -26.85 -9.01
C PRO A 196 -1.78 -26.25 -10.29
N PHE A 197 -1.13 -25.24 -10.86
CA PHE A 197 -1.55 -24.61 -12.11
C PHE A 197 -0.38 -23.87 -12.76
N THR A 198 -0.59 -23.46 -14.01
CA THR A 198 0.34 -22.65 -14.80
C THR A 198 -0.11 -21.19 -14.82
N ARG A 199 0.82 -20.26 -14.68
CA ARG A 199 0.60 -18.81 -14.78
C ARG A 199 0.21 -18.43 -16.21
N ALA A 200 -0.38 -17.25 -16.38
CA ALA A 200 -0.71 -16.71 -17.70
C ALA A 200 0.51 -16.58 -18.64
N ASP A 201 1.72 -16.48 -18.07
CA ASP A 201 2.98 -16.45 -18.82
C ASP A 201 3.57 -17.84 -19.13
N GLY A 202 2.84 -18.92 -18.84
CA GLY A 202 3.24 -20.30 -19.14
C GLY A 202 4.13 -20.95 -18.07
N ARG A 203 4.54 -20.25 -17.00
CA ARG A 203 5.38 -20.82 -15.93
C ARG A 203 4.56 -21.57 -14.87
N PRO A 204 5.07 -22.66 -14.27
CA PRO A 204 4.42 -23.34 -13.16
C PRO A 204 4.29 -22.41 -11.93
N TYR A 205 3.15 -22.47 -11.22
CA TYR A 205 2.93 -21.65 -10.02
C TYR A 205 3.44 -22.35 -8.76
N LEU A 206 4.56 -21.88 -8.23
CA LEU A 206 5.03 -22.17 -6.87
C LEU A 206 5.33 -20.85 -6.15
N GLU A 207 5.37 -20.91 -4.82
CA GLU A 207 5.66 -19.80 -3.92
C GLU A 207 7.01 -20.06 -3.23
N VAL A 208 7.90 -19.05 -3.21
CA VAL A 208 9.18 -19.17 -2.51
C VAL A 208 8.99 -18.79 -1.04
N HIS A 209 9.35 -19.75 -0.17
CA HIS A 209 9.26 -19.66 1.27
C HIS A 209 10.64 -19.78 1.88
N HIS A 210 10.96 -18.93 2.85
CA HIS A 210 12.21 -19.04 3.61
C HIS A 210 12.04 -20.03 4.77
N LEU A 211 12.97 -20.97 4.94
CA LEU A 211 12.95 -21.99 5.99
C LEU A 211 13.01 -21.35 7.38
N ILE A 212 13.99 -20.47 7.58
CA ILE A 212 13.99 -19.48 8.66
C ILE A 212 13.35 -18.23 8.07
N ARG A 213 12.19 -17.83 8.60
CA ARG A 213 11.47 -16.68 8.06
C ARG A 213 12.32 -15.42 8.19
N LEU A 214 12.25 -14.53 7.20
CA LEU A 214 12.92 -13.23 7.26
C LEU A 214 12.49 -12.41 8.50
N ALA A 215 11.24 -12.58 8.95
CA ALA A 215 10.72 -11.95 10.16
C ALA A 215 11.41 -12.44 11.45
N ASP A 216 11.95 -13.67 11.44
CA ASP A 216 12.68 -14.29 12.56
C ASP A 216 14.19 -14.12 12.41
N GLY A 217 14.65 -13.24 11.50
CA GLY A 217 16.07 -12.98 11.25
C GLY A 217 16.71 -13.94 10.24
N GLY A 218 15.93 -14.71 9.48
CA GLY A 218 16.47 -15.55 8.41
C GLY A 218 17.05 -14.75 7.25
N ASP A 219 18.09 -15.29 6.62
CA ASP A 219 18.76 -14.65 5.48
C ASP A 219 17.97 -14.85 4.17
N ASP A 220 18.07 -13.87 3.27
CA ASP A 220 17.51 -13.97 1.93
C ASP A 220 18.50 -14.63 0.96
N THR A 221 18.66 -15.95 1.13
CA THR A 221 19.61 -16.79 0.37
C THR A 221 18.91 -18.00 -0.24
N ILE A 222 19.58 -18.65 -1.22
CA ILE A 222 19.05 -19.85 -1.89
C ILE A 222 18.96 -21.03 -0.92
N GLU A 223 19.92 -21.13 0.00
CA GLU A 223 20.02 -22.18 1.01
C GLU A 223 18.88 -22.09 2.02
N ASN A 224 18.47 -20.86 2.37
CA ASN A 224 17.37 -20.61 3.28
C ASN A 224 16.01 -20.58 2.55
N ALA A 225 15.92 -20.89 1.27
CA ALA A 225 14.69 -20.74 0.49
C ALA A 225 14.27 -22.03 -0.23
N ILE A 226 12.97 -22.29 -0.24
CA ILE A 226 12.33 -23.43 -0.90
C ILE A 226 11.13 -23.01 -1.74
N ALA A 227 10.89 -23.71 -2.84
CA ALA A 227 9.72 -23.52 -3.69
C ALA A 227 8.62 -24.52 -3.30
N VAL A 228 7.48 -23.99 -2.86
CA VAL A 228 6.35 -24.78 -2.32
C VAL A 228 5.05 -24.46 -3.05
N CYS A 229 4.13 -25.44 -3.09
CA CYS A 229 2.78 -25.15 -3.57
C CYS A 229 2.02 -24.29 -2.54
N PRO A 230 0.94 -23.60 -2.93
CA PRO A 230 0.15 -22.76 -2.02
C PRO A 230 -0.31 -23.48 -0.76
N ASN A 231 -0.69 -24.77 -0.88
CA ASN A 231 -1.15 -25.56 0.25
C ASN A 231 -0.02 -25.79 1.27
N CYS A 232 1.13 -26.29 0.82
CA CYS A 232 2.30 -26.49 1.68
C CYS A 232 2.83 -25.17 2.24
N HIS A 233 2.72 -24.07 1.50
CA HIS A 233 3.10 -22.76 1.99
C HIS A 233 2.21 -22.32 3.17
N ARG A 234 0.89 -22.43 3.02
CA ARG A 234 -0.07 -22.08 4.07
C ARG A 234 0.02 -23.00 5.27
N GLU A 235 0.23 -24.30 5.06
CA GLU A 235 0.44 -25.27 6.14
C GLU A 235 1.66 -24.91 7.02
N ARG A 236 2.74 -24.40 6.43
CA ARG A 236 3.90 -23.92 7.21
C ARG A 236 3.63 -22.66 8.03
N HIS A 237 2.59 -21.89 7.68
CA HIS A 237 2.20 -20.69 8.41
C HIS A 237 1.10 -20.94 9.46
N PHE A 238 0.15 -21.83 9.17
CA PHE A 238 -1.08 -21.99 9.94
C PHE A 238 -1.39 -23.44 10.33
N GLY A 239 -0.65 -24.41 9.79
CA GLY A 239 -0.90 -25.83 10.00
C GLY A 239 -0.52 -26.28 11.41
N ALA A 240 -1.32 -27.17 11.99
CA ALA A 240 -1.08 -27.72 13.32
C ALA A 240 0.28 -28.41 13.48
N SER A 241 0.84 -28.95 12.39
CA SER A 241 2.16 -29.60 12.37
C SER A 241 3.35 -28.64 12.32
N TYR A 242 3.12 -27.33 12.18
CA TYR A 242 4.15 -26.30 12.01
C TYR A 242 3.97 -25.12 12.98
N SER A 243 3.33 -25.37 14.14
CA SER A 243 3.27 -24.39 15.24
C SER A 243 4.66 -23.83 15.52
N GLN A 244 4.74 -22.50 15.53
CA GLN A 244 5.96 -21.72 15.68
C GLN A 244 6.87 -22.24 16.81
N PRO A 245 8.22 -22.22 16.68
CA PRO A 245 9.15 -22.56 17.77
C PRO A 245 9.16 -21.55 18.93
N ALA A 246 8.09 -20.80 19.18
CA ALA A 246 8.01 -19.83 20.27
C ALA A 246 7.38 -20.42 21.56
N ASP A 247 6.74 -21.59 21.50
CA ASP A 247 6.02 -22.18 22.63
C ASP A 247 6.64 -23.48 23.20
N VAL A 248 7.87 -23.82 22.80
CA VAL A 248 8.61 -24.91 23.46
C VAL A 248 9.50 -24.29 24.54
N VAL A 249 8.95 -24.18 25.76
CA VAL A 249 9.76 -24.05 26.97
C VAL A 249 10.78 -25.20 26.94
N SER A 250 12.07 -24.89 27.02
CA SER A 250 13.10 -25.93 27.03
C SER A 250 12.89 -26.83 28.27
N PRO A 251 13.19 -28.14 28.20
CA PRO A 251 13.08 -29.03 29.35
C PRO A 251 14.08 -28.74 30.49
N GLU A 252 14.79 -27.61 30.50
CA GLU A 252 15.86 -27.34 31.46
C GLU A 252 15.42 -26.51 32.68
N ASP A 253 14.17 -26.03 32.74
CA ASP A 253 13.66 -25.23 33.89
C ASP A 253 12.78 -26.00 34.89
N VAL A 254 12.87 -27.34 34.94
CA VAL A 254 12.23 -28.13 36.00
C VAL A 254 13.25 -28.99 36.74
N GLY A 255 13.86 -28.41 37.78
CA GLY A 255 14.29 -29.16 38.96
C GLY A 255 15.75 -29.00 39.38
N ALA A 256 16.01 -28.00 40.22
CA ALA A 256 17.02 -28.11 41.28
C ALA A 256 16.36 -27.66 42.59
N ALA A 257 15.79 -28.64 43.29
CA ALA A 257 15.65 -28.64 44.74
C ALA A 257 16.80 -29.49 45.30
#